data_AF-A0A934N2I2-F1
#
_entry.id   AF-A0A934N2I2-F1
#
_cell.length_a   1.000
_cell.length_b   1.000
_cell.length_c   1.000
_cell.angle_alpha   90.00
_cell.angle_beta   90.00
_cell.angle_gamma   90.00
#
_symmetry.space_group_name_H-M   'P 1'
#
loop_
_entity.id
_entity.type
_entity.pdbx_description
1 polymer ?
#
loop_
_entity_poly.entity_id
_entity_poly.type
_entity_poly.pdbx_seq_one_letter_code
_entity_poly.pdbx_strand_id
1 'polypeptide(L)'
;MTASSSSRPGWASLPSVHGLFQRRIEGDDALLRLARLRFAEAGLAAEVYADTPSQLEAVLRFVPAESRRPMVHLNRAVSLLRERDRESIEELAGLFGGRVSGFVVHDQREMSTNLEDVVSGMRELGSRLASRPDSPYVFLEYAAGLDPATFVEIAERLRDADHVGVCIDIGHVGIVEARRNFAARHPGLELSRLTPQDARLPELAADVQAAVGQALPAVLEMTRAVGGIGKPVHFHLHDGHPIIPGLSDHFGFLTRVAIPFDYEGRRSLDQMYGPAGLDRIVSAVLQHCGAGQGSLTLEIHQAEGRLPLDGAVRLFSHWHDLTNAERMNYWLSVLAENNVLLSSALHQRSGD
;
A
#
# COMPACT_ATOMS: atom_id res chain seq x y z
N MET A 1 -15.42 51.04 -8.32
CA MET A 1 -15.18 49.97 -9.32
C MET A 1 -14.13 49.04 -8.75
N THR A 2 -14.58 47.99 -8.07
CA THR A 2 -13.72 46.93 -7.51
C THR A 2 -14.08 45.66 -8.26
N ALA A 3 -13.15 45.20 -9.10
CA ALA A 3 -13.30 43.96 -9.84
C ALA A 3 -13.16 42.79 -8.86
N SER A 4 -14.26 42.05 -8.70
CA SER A 4 -14.32 40.73 -8.06
C SER A 4 -13.48 39.74 -8.89
N SER A 5 -12.38 39.23 -8.32
CA SER A 5 -11.74 38.03 -8.85
C SER A 5 -12.48 36.81 -8.31
N SER A 6 -13.44 36.32 -9.10
CA SER A 6 -14.05 35.01 -8.89
C SER A 6 -12.96 33.94 -8.92
N SER A 7 -12.66 33.32 -7.79
CA SER A 7 -11.94 32.06 -7.73
C SER A 7 -12.74 31.03 -8.53
N ARG A 8 -12.09 30.40 -9.50
CA ARG A 8 -12.66 29.28 -10.26
C ARG A 8 -13.02 28.14 -9.30
N PRO A 9 -14.13 27.41 -9.54
CA PRO A 9 -14.46 26.23 -8.74
C PRO A 9 -13.30 25.21 -8.80
N GLY A 10 -12.94 24.70 -7.63
CA GLY A 10 -11.72 23.93 -7.39
C GLY A 10 -11.69 22.63 -8.20
N TRP A 11 -10.60 22.44 -8.94
CA TRP A 11 -10.23 21.12 -9.41
C TRP A 11 -10.03 20.21 -8.19
N ALA A 12 -10.72 19.09 -8.19
CA ALA A 12 -10.52 18.02 -7.22
C ALA A 12 -9.02 17.70 -7.15
N SER A 13 -8.38 17.87 -5.99
CA SER A 13 -6.98 17.48 -5.84
C SER A 13 -6.87 15.97 -5.98
N LEU A 14 -6.05 15.50 -6.93
CA LEU A 14 -5.71 14.09 -7.06
C LEU A 14 -5.20 13.51 -5.72
N PRO A 15 -5.44 12.21 -5.46
CA PRO A 15 -4.84 11.50 -4.34
C PRO A 15 -3.35 11.74 -4.23
N SER A 16 -2.82 11.80 -2.99
CA SER A 16 -1.37 11.77 -2.80
C SER A 16 -0.84 10.39 -3.15
N VAL A 17 0.27 10.35 -3.90
CA VAL A 17 0.95 9.12 -4.29
C VAL A 17 2.27 9.03 -3.56
N HIS A 18 2.48 7.90 -2.90
CA HIS A 18 3.71 7.51 -2.23
C HIS A 18 4.26 6.23 -2.85
N GLY A 19 5.54 5.96 -2.61
CA GLY A 19 6.14 4.66 -2.82
C GLY A 19 6.82 4.19 -1.55
N LEU A 20 6.98 2.88 -1.42
CA LEU A 20 7.68 2.33 -0.27
C LEU A 20 9.15 2.79 -0.24
N PHE A 21 9.54 3.46 0.85
CA PHE A 21 10.86 4.03 1.06
C PHE A 21 11.55 3.32 2.22
N GLN A 22 12.45 2.39 1.89
CA GLN A 22 13.13 1.55 2.87
C GLN A 22 14.53 1.17 2.39
N ARG A 23 15.48 1.01 3.31
CA ARG A 23 16.72 0.28 3.03
C ARG A 23 16.41 -1.22 3.02
N ARG A 24 15.93 -1.72 1.87
CA ARG A 24 15.52 -3.12 1.70
C ARG A 24 16.70 -4.09 1.56
N ILE A 25 17.85 -3.59 1.12
CA ILE A 25 19.05 -4.38 0.85
C ILE A 25 20.13 -4.03 1.87
N GLU A 26 20.93 -5.02 2.25
CA GLU A 26 22.06 -4.82 3.15
C GLU A 26 23.06 -3.81 2.57
N GLY A 27 23.44 -2.84 3.39
CA GLY A 27 24.36 -1.77 3.05
C GLY A 27 24.26 -0.61 4.02
N ASP A 28 24.90 0.50 3.67
CA ASP A 28 24.91 1.74 4.46
C ASP A 28 23.89 2.77 3.94
N ASP A 29 23.97 3.99 4.48
CA ASP A 29 23.08 5.10 4.16
C ASP A 29 23.17 5.58 2.70
N ALA A 30 24.18 5.17 1.92
CA ALA A 30 24.24 5.47 0.50
C ALA A 30 23.04 4.88 -0.27
N LEU A 31 22.48 3.75 0.19
CA LEU A 31 21.26 3.18 -0.37
C LEU A 31 20.04 4.08 -0.15
N LEU A 32 19.93 4.73 1.01
CA LEU A 32 18.85 5.70 1.28
C LEU A 32 19.04 7.00 0.50
N ARG A 33 20.29 7.41 0.25
CA ARG A 33 20.60 8.54 -0.65
C ARG A 33 20.24 8.22 -2.10
N LEU A 34 20.46 7.00 -2.55
CA LEU A 34 20.00 6.52 -3.85
C LEU A 34 18.47 6.52 -3.92
N ALA A 35 17.78 6.00 -2.90
CA ALA A 35 16.32 6.05 -2.82
C ALA A 35 15.80 7.49 -2.90
N ARG A 36 16.39 8.42 -2.13
CA ARG A 36 16.07 9.84 -2.19
C ARG A 36 16.16 10.40 -3.61
N LEU A 37 17.26 10.11 -4.30
CA LEU A 37 17.49 10.56 -5.68
C LEU A 37 16.39 10.03 -6.61
N ARG A 38 16.14 8.71 -6.60
CA ARG A 38 15.14 8.09 -7.49
C ARG A 38 13.71 8.52 -7.18
N PHE A 39 13.37 8.74 -5.91
CA PHE A 39 12.06 9.26 -5.52
C PHE A 39 11.86 10.70 -6.02
N ALA A 40 12.88 11.54 -5.90
CA ALA A 40 12.83 12.91 -6.44
C ALA A 40 12.68 12.90 -7.96
N GLU A 41 13.43 12.05 -8.68
CA GLU A 41 13.31 11.88 -10.13
C GLU A 41 11.92 11.38 -10.55
N ALA A 42 11.32 10.48 -9.77
CA ALA A 42 9.99 9.92 -10.05
C ALA A 42 8.82 10.79 -9.55
N GLY A 43 9.09 11.85 -8.78
CA GLY A 43 8.05 12.68 -8.15
C GLY A 43 7.23 11.94 -7.08
N LEU A 44 7.80 10.93 -6.42
CA LEU A 44 7.14 10.12 -5.39
C LEU A 44 7.32 10.74 -4.00
N ALA A 45 6.26 10.72 -3.21
CA ALA A 45 6.37 10.85 -1.76
C ALA A 45 6.74 9.50 -1.12
N ALA A 46 7.19 9.52 0.14
CA ALA A 46 7.66 8.33 0.82
C ALA A 46 6.59 7.74 1.74
N GLU A 47 6.48 6.42 1.78
CA GLU A 47 5.99 5.68 2.93
C GLU A 47 7.16 4.96 3.59
N VAL A 48 7.39 5.21 4.88
CA VAL A 48 8.56 4.68 5.61
C VAL A 48 8.13 3.73 6.71
N TYR A 49 8.96 2.73 7.00
CA TYR A 49 8.83 1.94 8.23
C TYR A 49 9.66 2.54 9.35
N ALA A 50 9.07 2.66 10.53
CA ALA A 50 9.79 3.01 11.76
C ALA A 50 9.09 2.43 12.99
N ASP A 51 9.87 1.82 13.89
CA ASP A 51 9.35 1.25 15.14
C ASP A 51 9.53 2.22 16.33
N THR A 52 10.38 3.24 16.19
CA THR A 52 10.74 4.18 17.26
C THR A 52 10.88 5.61 16.75
N PRO A 53 10.74 6.63 17.61
CA PRO A 53 10.97 8.03 17.25
C PRO A 53 12.37 8.27 16.64
N SER A 54 13.41 7.67 17.22
CA SER A 54 14.79 7.82 16.72
C SER A 54 14.99 7.23 15.32
N GLN A 55 14.36 6.09 15.03
CA GLN A 55 14.40 5.51 13.69
C GLN A 55 13.64 6.38 12.68
N LEU A 56 12.46 6.88 13.07
CA LEU A 56 11.67 7.77 12.21
C LEU A 56 12.44 9.06 11.91
N GLU A 57 13.03 9.70 12.92
CA GLU A 57 13.90 10.87 12.73
C GLU A 57 15.07 10.56 11.80
N ALA A 58 15.70 9.39 11.96
CA ALA A 58 16.84 9.01 11.14
C ALA A 58 16.46 8.85 9.65
N VAL A 59 15.34 8.18 9.34
CA VAL A 59 14.90 7.94 7.96
C VAL A 59 14.35 9.19 7.29
N LEU A 60 13.65 10.06 8.03
CA LEU A 60 13.08 11.30 7.48
C LEU A 60 14.13 12.26 6.90
N ARG A 61 15.40 12.18 7.34
CA ARG A 61 16.52 12.94 6.77
C ARG A 61 16.82 12.58 5.30
N PHE A 62 16.39 11.40 4.86
CA PHE A 62 16.57 10.92 3.50
C PHE A 62 15.34 11.09 2.62
N VAL A 63 14.16 11.36 3.18
CA VAL A 63 12.96 11.64 2.38
C VAL A 63 13.20 12.92 1.54
N PRO A 64 12.79 12.97 0.26
CA PRO A 64 12.95 14.16 -0.57
C PRO A 64 12.23 15.37 0.04
N ALA A 65 12.92 16.51 0.20
CA ALA A 65 12.35 17.69 0.87
C ALA A 65 11.17 18.33 0.12
N GLU A 66 11.11 18.15 -1.20
CA GLU A 66 10.05 18.68 -2.06
C GLU A 66 8.84 17.73 -2.18
N SER A 67 8.89 16.55 -1.56
CA SER A 67 7.78 15.61 -1.61
C SER A 67 6.64 16.04 -0.68
N ARG A 68 5.45 15.49 -0.92
CA ARG A 68 4.37 15.51 0.08
C ARG A 68 4.87 14.89 1.39
N ARG A 69 4.21 15.24 2.50
CA ARG A 69 4.51 14.66 3.82
C ARG A 69 4.43 13.13 3.72
N PRO A 70 5.42 12.39 4.25
CA PRO A 70 5.42 10.94 4.16
C PRO A 70 4.37 10.27 5.05
N MET A 71 3.97 9.08 4.64
CA MET A 71 3.23 8.12 5.46
C MET A 71 4.21 7.29 6.29
N VAL A 72 3.77 6.83 7.47
CA VAL A 72 4.59 5.96 8.33
C VAL A 72 3.86 4.65 8.58
N HIS A 73 4.42 3.57 8.07
CA HIS A 73 3.90 2.23 8.30
C HIS A 73 4.47 1.67 9.60
N LEU A 74 3.61 1.42 10.59
CA LEU A 74 4.03 0.90 11.89
C LEU A 74 4.20 -0.61 11.87
N ASN A 75 4.99 -1.12 12.82
CA ASN A 75 5.24 -2.53 13.00
C ASN A 75 3.93 -3.34 13.12
N ARG A 76 3.89 -4.52 12.51
CA ARG A 76 2.74 -5.44 12.59
C ARG A 76 2.40 -5.90 14.01
N ALA A 77 3.35 -5.80 14.93
CA ALA A 77 3.10 -6.09 16.33
C ALA A 77 2.27 -5.01 17.05
N VAL A 78 2.20 -3.78 16.53
CA VAL A 78 1.40 -2.68 17.12
C VAL A 78 -0.08 -3.03 17.03
N SER A 79 -0.78 -2.92 18.15
CA SER A 79 -2.18 -3.33 18.30
C SER A 79 -3.02 -2.21 18.88
N LEU A 80 -4.09 -1.83 18.18
CA LEU A 80 -5.05 -0.84 18.67
C LEU A 80 -5.88 -1.34 19.86
N LEU A 81 -5.82 -2.63 20.21
CA LEU A 81 -6.43 -3.17 21.42
C LEU A 81 -5.60 -2.83 22.68
N ARG A 82 -4.30 -2.57 22.55
CA ARG A 82 -3.40 -2.32 23.68
C ARG A 82 -3.23 -0.82 23.93
N GLU A 83 -3.53 -0.37 25.14
CA GLU A 83 -3.42 1.04 25.53
C GLU A 83 -2.00 1.60 25.31
N ARG A 84 -0.98 0.87 25.77
CA ARG A 84 0.44 1.23 25.59
C ARG A 84 0.82 1.52 24.12
N ASP A 85 0.24 0.76 23.19
CA ASP A 85 0.53 0.96 21.77
C ASP A 85 -0.16 2.21 21.24
N ARG A 86 -1.40 2.47 21.67
CA ARG A 86 -2.11 3.71 21.34
C ARG A 86 -1.38 4.94 21.89
N GLU A 87 -0.83 4.87 23.10
CA GLU A 87 0.03 5.91 23.68
C GLU A 87 1.31 6.12 22.85
N SER A 88 1.92 5.03 22.37
CA SER A 88 3.13 5.10 21.54
C SER A 88 2.83 5.76 20.17
N ILE A 89 1.66 5.48 19.58
CA ILE A 89 1.19 6.16 18.37
C ILE A 89 0.96 7.65 18.65
N GLU A 90 0.35 7.99 19.78
CA GLU A 90 0.16 9.39 20.18
C GLU A 90 1.49 10.12 20.39
N GLU A 91 2.48 9.48 21.02
CA GLU A 91 3.82 10.05 21.20
C GLU A 91 4.46 10.37 19.84
N LEU A 92 4.43 9.42 18.91
CA LEU A 92 4.91 9.62 17.54
C LEU A 92 4.15 10.76 16.84
N ALA A 93 2.82 10.79 16.94
CA ALA A 93 2.01 11.86 16.37
C ALA A 93 2.36 13.23 16.97
N GLY A 94 2.63 13.29 18.28
CA GLY A 94 3.04 14.51 18.96
C GLY A 94 4.42 15.01 18.54
N LEU A 95 5.39 14.11 18.34
CA LEU A 95 6.76 14.45 17.94
C LEU A 95 6.88 14.80 16.45
N PHE A 96 6.04 14.21 15.60
CA PHE A 96 6.13 14.32 14.14
C PHE A 96 4.93 15.03 13.49
N GLY A 97 4.07 15.66 14.30
CA GLY A 97 3.01 16.54 13.84
C GLY A 97 3.54 17.58 12.83
N GLY A 98 2.83 17.76 11.73
CA GLY A 98 3.26 18.65 10.63
C GLY A 98 4.40 18.12 9.75
N ARG A 99 5.04 17.00 10.11
CA ARG A 99 6.15 16.39 9.34
C ARG A 99 5.75 15.12 8.61
N VAL A 100 4.75 14.40 9.10
CA VAL A 100 4.18 13.20 8.47
C VAL A 100 2.68 13.41 8.19
N SER A 101 2.13 12.69 7.21
CA SER A 101 0.70 12.78 6.87
C SER A 101 -0.16 11.81 7.68
N GLY A 102 0.40 10.66 8.06
CA GLY A 102 -0.35 9.62 8.74
C GLY A 102 0.52 8.47 9.24
N PHE A 103 -0.11 7.60 10.02
CA PHE A 103 0.40 6.31 10.45
C PHE A 103 -0.52 5.19 9.96
N VAL A 104 0.05 4.10 9.47
CA VAL A 104 -0.68 2.88 9.10
C VAL A 104 -0.44 1.81 10.17
N VAL A 105 -1.52 1.22 10.67
CA VAL A 105 -1.52 0.15 11.67
C VAL A 105 -2.31 -1.03 11.14
N HIS A 106 -1.70 -2.20 11.11
CA HIS A 106 -2.37 -3.43 10.70
C HIS A 106 -3.53 -3.78 11.63
N ASP A 107 -4.63 -4.27 11.07
CA ASP A 107 -5.61 -5.04 11.83
C ASP A 107 -4.98 -6.35 12.33
N GLN A 108 -5.67 -7.00 13.27
CA GLN A 108 -5.22 -8.23 13.90
C GLN A 108 -6.38 -9.21 14.02
N ARG A 109 -6.08 -10.52 14.04
CA ARG A 109 -7.12 -11.55 14.07
C ARG A 109 -8.03 -11.44 15.29
N GLU A 110 -7.47 -11.08 16.45
CA GLU A 110 -8.24 -10.92 17.69
C GLU A 110 -9.24 -9.76 17.61
N MET A 111 -9.07 -8.82 16.68
CA MET A 111 -10.02 -7.72 16.49
C MET A 111 -11.40 -8.24 16.07
N SER A 112 -11.48 -9.36 15.34
CA SER A 112 -12.75 -9.97 14.90
C SER A 112 -13.72 -10.30 16.04
N THR A 113 -13.20 -10.56 17.24
CA THR A 113 -14.01 -10.86 18.43
C THR A 113 -14.08 -9.69 19.41
N ASN A 114 -13.40 -8.57 19.12
CA ASN A 114 -13.26 -7.42 20.01
C ASN A 114 -13.56 -6.10 19.25
N LEU A 115 -14.53 -6.11 18.33
CA LEU A 115 -14.88 -4.95 17.48
C LEU A 115 -15.14 -3.67 18.30
N GLU A 116 -15.88 -3.79 19.40
CA GLU A 116 -16.24 -2.64 20.24
C GLU A 116 -14.99 -1.99 20.84
N ASP A 117 -14.05 -2.79 21.35
CA ASP A 117 -12.80 -2.30 21.93
C ASP A 117 -11.91 -1.63 20.89
N VAL A 118 -11.83 -2.18 19.66
CA VAL A 118 -11.10 -1.56 18.56
C VAL A 118 -11.70 -0.20 18.20
N VAL A 119 -13.02 -0.14 17.99
CA VAL A 119 -13.70 1.10 17.62
C VAL A 119 -13.58 2.14 18.75
N SER A 120 -13.75 1.73 20.00
CA SER A 120 -13.59 2.59 21.17
C SER A 120 -12.17 3.15 21.26
N GLY A 121 -11.16 2.28 21.18
CA GLY A 121 -9.74 2.67 21.24
C GLY A 121 -9.34 3.60 20.09
N MET A 122 -9.86 3.39 18.88
CA MET A 122 -9.62 4.28 17.74
C MET A 122 -10.31 5.64 17.90
N ARG A 123 -11.55 5.68 18.40
CA ARG A 123 -12.26 6.95 18.68
C ARG A 123 -11.55 7.76 19.76
N GLU A 124 -11.09 7.10 20.81
CA GLU A 124 -10.33 7.72 21.88
C GLU A 124 -9.00 8.29 21.37
N LEU A 125 -8.23 7.49 20.60
CA LEU A 125 -7.00 7.94 19.96
C LEU A 125 -7.27 9.13 19.02
N GLY A 126 -8.27 9.01 18.15
CA GLY A 126 -8.67 10.06 17.22
C GLY A 126 -9.02 11.38 17.91
N SER A 127 -9.76 11.32 19.02
CA SER A 127 -10.11 12.50 19.83
C SER A 127 -8.88 13.17 20.45
N ARG A 128 -7.91 12.37 20.93
CA ARG A 128 -6.64 12.89 21.45
C ARG A 128 -5.82 13.58 20.36
N LEU A 129 -5.74 12.97 19.18
CA LEU A 129 -5.05 13.52 18.01
C LEU A 129 -5.69 14.83 17.53
N ALA A 130 -7.03 14.87 17.45
CA ALA A 130 -7.78 16.05 17.02
C ALA A 130 -7.58 17.28 17.92
N SER A 131 -7.22 17.08 19.19
CA SER A 131 -6.91 18.17 20.12
C SER A 131 -5.60 18.90 19.81
N ARG A 132 -4.79 18.38 18.88
CA ARG A 132 -3.45 18.89 18.55
C ARG A 132 -3.41 19.45 17.13
N PRO A 133 -2.84 20.65 16.91
CA PRO A 133 -2.67 21.18 15.57
C PRO A 133 -1.73 20.29 14.75
N ASP A 134 -1.97 20.21 13.44
CA ASP A 134 -1.16 19.46 12.48
C ASP A 134 -1.00 17.95 12.79
N SER A 135 -1.90 17.38 13.60
CA SER A 135 -1.84 15.96 13.95
C SER A 135 -2.04 15.07 12.71
N PRO A 136 -1.18 14.05 12.52
CA PRO A 136 -1.35 13.09 11.44
C PRO A 136 -2.62 12.23 11.63
N TYR A 137 -3.06 11.59 10.54
CA TYR A 137 -4.11 10.56 10.61
C TYR A 137 -3.57 9.22 11.10
N VAL A 138 -4.44 8.37 11.63
CA VAL A 138 -4.15 6.94 11.86
C VAL A 138 -5.10 6.09 11.03
N PHE A 139 -4.54 5.24 10.18
CA PHE A 139 -5.28 4.34 9.30
C PHE A 139 -5.17 2.90 9.81
N LEU A 140 -6.31 2.26 10.06
CA LEU A 140 -6.37 0.82 10.29
C LEU A 140 -6.36 0.08 8.96
N GLU A 141 -5.36 -0.74 8.72
CA GLU A 141 -5.15 -1.48 7.48
C GLU A 141 -5.80 -2.87 7.50
N TYR A 142 -6.42 -3.26 6.39
CA TYR A 142 -6.86 -4.63 6.16
C TYR A 142 -5.67 -5.55 5.87
N ALA A 143 -5.19 -6.31 6.84
CA ALA A 143 -3.93 -7.05 6.71
C ALA A 143 -3.90 -8.48 7.28
N ALA A 144 -4.67 -8.75 8.32
CA ALA A 144 -4.74 -10.02 9.03
C ALA A 144 -5.81 -10.96 8.45
N GLY A 145 -6.54 -10.51 7.43
CA GLY A 145 -7.60 -11.26 6.77
C GLY A 145 -8.88 -11.35 7.60
N LEU A 146 -9.28 -10.24 8.24
CA LEU A 146 -10.63 -10.12 8.79
C LEU A 146 -11.68 -10.40 7.70
N ASP A 147 -12.90 -10.78 8.10
CA ASP A 147 -13.98 -10.83 7.12
C ASP A 147 -14.18 -9.42 6.50
N PRO A 148 -14.27 -9.30 5.16
CA PRO A 148 -14.44 -8.00 4.51
C PRO A 148 -15.61 -7.17 5.04
N ALA A 149 -16.74 -7.81 5.38
CA ALA A 149 -17.89 -7.10 5.93
C ALA A 149 -17.61 -6.60 7.36
N THR A 150 -16.91 -7.40 8.17
CA THR A 150 -16.43 -6.96 9.50
C THR A 150 -15.52 -5.74 9.39
N PHE A 151 -14.61 -5.70 8.42
CA PHE A 151 -13.72 -4.54 8.24
C PHE A 151 -14.49 -3.28 7.80
N VAL A 152 -15.44 -3.43 6.87
CA VAL A 152 -16.35 -2.35 6.47
C VAL A 152 -17.18 -1.85 7.65
N GLU A 153 -17.68 -2.74 8.51
CA GLU A 153 -18.42 -2.39 9.72
C GLU A 153 -17.57 -1.55 10.69
N ILE A 154 -16.29 -1.89 10.86
CA ILE A 154 -15.36 -1.06 11.64
C ILE A 154 -15.26 0.33 11.03
N ALA A 155 -15.04 0.43 9.72
CA ALA A 155 -14.95 1.71 9.02
C ALA A 155 -16.23 2.54 9.18
N GLU A 156 -17.42 1.93 9.06
CA GLU A 156 -18.71 2.59 9.23
C GLU A 156 -18.89 3.14 10.65
N ARG A 157 -18.51 2.36 11.66
CA ARG A 157 -18.54 2.80 13.06
C ARG A 157 -17.55 3.92 13.35
N LEU A 158 -16.52 4.11 12.55
CA LEU A 158 -15.56 5.21 12.66
C LEU A 158 -15.98 6.47 11.88
N ARG A 159 -17.15 6.49 11.23
CA ARG A 159 -17.65 7.61 10.41
C ARG A 159 -17.44 8.99 11.05
N ASP A 160 -17.77 9.12 12.32
CA ASP A 160 -17.74 10.40 13.04
C ASP A 160 -16.46 10.61 13.88
N ALA A 161 -15.49 9.69 13.82
CA ALA A 161 -14.26 9.77 14.60
C ALA A 161 -13.20 10.66 13.90
N ASP A 162 -12.68 11.68 14.57
CA ASP A 162 -11.67 12.57 13.99
C ASP A 162 -10.30 11.89 13.83
N HIS A 163 -9.50 12.32 12.85
CA HIS A 163 -8.10 11.90 12.65
C HIS A 163 -7.84 10.39 12.55
N VAL A 164 -8.87 9.59 12.33
CA VAL A 164 -8.75 8.16 12.05
C VAL A 164 -9.44 7.80 10.75
N GLY A 165 -8.92 6.80 10.08
CA GLY A 165 -9.46 6.25 8.84
C GLY A 165 -9.10 4.78 8.70
N VAL A 166 -9.24 4.27 7.48
CA VAL A 166 -8.83 2.90 7.14
C VAL A 166 -7.87 2.90 5.96
N CYS A 167 -7.00 1.90 5.93
CA CYS A 167 -6.18 1.56 4.78
C CYS A 167 -6.72 0.29 4.12
N ILE A 168 -6.94 0.33 2.82
CA ILE A 168 -7.27 -0.86 2.03
C ILE A 168 -5.97 -1.34 1.38
N ASP A 169 -5.40 -2.41 1.91
CA ASP A 169 -4.40 -3.19 1.18
C ASP A 169 -5.12 -4.08 0.16
N ILE A 170 -4.93 -3.79 -1.11
CA ILE A 170 -5.66 -4.47 -2.18
C ILE A 170 -5.17 -5.91 -2.39
N GLY A 171 -3.90 -6.21 -2.14
CA GLY A 171 -3.37 -7.56 -2.34
C GLY A 171 -3.84 -8.51 -1.24
N HIS A 172 -3.92 -8.04 0.01
CA HIS A 172 -4.50 -8.79 1.12
C HIS A 172 -5.98 -9.12 0.89
N VAL A 173 -6.79 -8.16 0.45
CA VAL A 173 -8.19 -8.41 0.04
C VAL A 173 -8.25 -9.45 -1.06
N GLY A 174 -7.46 -9.29 -2.11
CA GLY A 174 -7.45 -10.19 -3.26
C GLY A 174 -7.04 -11.62 -2.93
N ILE A 175 -6.02 -11.79 -2.09
CA ILE A 175 -5.54 -13.11 -1.66
C ILE A 175 -6.59 -13.83 -0.81
N VAL A 176 -7.24 -13.12 0.12
CA VAL A 176 -8.32 -13.70 0.94
C VAL A 176 -9.45 -14.18 0.03
N GLU A 177 -9.87 -13.36 -0.93
CA GLU A 177 -10.96 -13.70 -1.84
C GLU A 177 -10.59 -14.87 -2.77
N ALA A 178 -9.38 -14.86 -3.34
CA ALA A 178 -8.90 -15.95 -4.17
C ALA A 178 -8.84 -17.28 -3.40
N ARG A 179 -8.36 -17.26 -2.15
CA ARG A 179 -8.33 -18.45 -1.28
C ARG A 179 -9.73 -18.97 -0.99
N ARG A 180 -10.67 -18.09 -0.65
CA ARG A 180 -12.07 -18.44 -0.39
C ARG A 180 -12.71 -19.12 -1.60
N ASN A 181 -12.58 -18.51 -2.78
CA ASN A 181 -13.18 -19.04 -4.01
C ASN A 181 -12.54 -20.36 -4.46
N PHE A 182 -11.22 -20.50 -4.31
CA PHE A 182 -10.54 -21.75 -4.62
C PHE A 182 -10.96 -22.88 -3.68
N ALA A 183 -11.00 -22.62 -2.36
CA ALA A 183 -11.40 -23.61 -1.37
C ALA A 183 -12.85 -24.10 -1.55
N ALA A 184 -13.75 -23.25 -2.06
CA ALA A 184 -15.13 -23.63 -2.38
C ALA A 184 -15.21 -24.69 -3.50
N ARG A 185 -14.27 -24.66 -4.47
CA ARG A 185 -14.22 -25.64 -5.58
C ARG A 185 -13.34 -26.84 -5.27
N HIS A 186 -12.32 -26.65 -4.43
CA HIS A 186 -11.37 -27.70 -4.05
C HIS A 186 -11.29 -27.87 -2.52
N PRO A 187 -12.33 -28.43 -1.87
CA PRO A 187 -12.28 -28.73 -0.45
C PRO A 187 -11.06 -29.60 -0.11
N GLY A 188 -10.26 -29.15 0.87
CA GLY A 188 -9.04 -29.86 1.29
C GLY A 188 -7.76 -29.48 0.53
N LEU A 189 -7.85 -28.61 -0.49
CA LEU A 189 -6.68 -28.00 -1.12
C LEU A 189 -6.56 -26.53 -0.71
N GLU A 190 -5.37 -26.16 -0.22
CA GLU A 190 -5.05 -24.78 0.12
C GLU A 190 -4.31 -24.11 -1.04
N LEU A 191 -4.89 -23.05 -1.60
CA LEU A 191 -4.28 -22.28 -2.69
C LEU A 191 -2.87 -21.77 -2.33
N SER A 192 -2.67 -21.37 -1.07
CA SER A 192 -1.37 -20.89 -0.56
C SER A 192 -0.28 -21.96 -0.47
N ARG A 193 -0.61 -23.24 -0.65
CA ARG A 193 0.36 -24.33 -0.71
C ARG A 193 0.76 -24.71 -2.14
N LEU A 194 0.07 -24.15 -3.14
CA LEU A 194 0.50 -24.29 -4.52
C LEU A 194 1.68 -23.37 -4.78
N THR A 195 2.61 -23.83 -5.60
CA THR A 195 3.73 -23.05 -6.12
C THR A 195 3.77 -23.21 -7.63
N PRO A 196 4.49 -22.35 -8.39
CA PRO A 196 4.60 -22.52 -9.83
C PRO A 196 5.21 -23.87 -10.24
N GLN A 197 5.92 -24.54 -9.34
CA GLN A 197 6.54 -25.85 -9.54
C GLN A 197 5.67 -27.03 -9.07
N ASP A 198 4.47 -26.78 -8.53
CA ASP A 198 3.58 -27.84 -8.06
C ASP A 198 3.10 -28.70 -9.24
N ALA A 199 3.30 -30.01 -9.14
CA ALA A 199 2.95 -30.96 -10.22
C ALA A 199 1.45 -31.02 -10.53
N ARG A 200 0.59 -30.56 -9.60
CA ARG A 200 -0.86 -30.48 -9.80
C ARG A 200 -1.28 -29.21 -10.53
N LEU A 201 -0.41 -28.20 -10.57
CA LEU A 201 -0.76 -26.88 -11.12
C LEU A 201 -1.19 -26.91 -12.60
N PRO A 202 -0.64 -27.76 -13.50
CA PRO A 202 -1.14 -27.84 -14.87
C PRO A 202 -2.64 -28.15 -14.96
N GLU A 203 -3.15 -29.00 -14.07
CA GLU A 203 -4.56 -29.39 -14.03
C GLU A 203 -5.41 -28.35 -13.28
N LEU A 204 -4.82 -27.61 -12.34
CA LEU A 204 -5.50 -26.61 -11.51
C LEU A 204 -5.41 -25.18 -12.04
N ALA A 205 -4.63 -24.92 -13.10
CA ALA A 205 -4.30 -23.56 -13.54
C ALA A 205 -5.54 -22.72 -13.86
N ALA A 206 -6.54 -23.31 -14.53
CA ALA A 206 -7.80 -22.64 -14.84
C ALA A 206 -8.59 -22.30 -13.57
N ASP A 207 -8.63 -23.20 -12.59
CA ASP A 207 -9.35 -22.97 -11.33
C ASP A 207 -8.65 -21.92 -10.46
N VAL A 208 -7.32 -21.92 -10.45
CA VAL A 208 -6.48 -20.90 -9.82
C VAL A 208 -6.77 -19.54 -10.44
N GLN A 209 -6.74 -19.43 -11.78
CA GLN A 209 -7.03 -18.19 -12.50
C GLN A 209 -8.46 -17.71 -12.28
N ALA A 210 -9.44 -18.62 -12.28
CA ALA A 210 -10.84 -18.30 -12.00
C ALA A 210 -11.06 -17.84 -10.54
N ALA A 211 -10.26 -18.32 -9.59
CA ALA A 211 -10.29 -17.85 -8.20
C ALA A 211 -9.62 -16.47 -8.05
N VAL A 212 -8.45 -16.29 -8.67
CA VAL A 212 -7.73 -15.01 -8.71
C VAL A 212 -8.57 -13.91 -9.37
N GLY A 213 -9.32 -14.23 -10.43
CA GLY A 213 -10.21 -13.29 -11.11
C GLY A 213 -11.35 -12.72 -10.26
N GLN A 214 -11.61 -13.27 -9.07
CA GLN A 214 -12.60 -12.72 -8.12
C GLN A 214 -12.04 -11.59 -7.23
N ALA A 215 -10.71 -11.41 -7.21
CA ALA A 215 -10.06 -10.40 -6.38
C ALA A 215 -10.48 -8.97 -6.76
N LEU A 216 -10.49 -8.64 -8.05
CA LEU A 216 -10.79 -7.29 -8.51
C LEU A 216 -12.23 -6.85 -8.13
N PRO A 217 -13.29 -7.64 -8.40
CA PRO A 217 -14.63 -7.32 -7.91
C PRO A 217 -14.69 -7.04 -6.40
N ALA A 218 -14.02 -7.84 -5.58
CA ALA A 218 -14.03 -7.67 -4.12
C ALA A 218 -13.36 -6.36 -3.69
N VAL A 219 -12.21 -6.01 -4.27
CA VAL A 219 -11.54 -4.72 -3.99
C VAL A 219 -12.40 -3.53 -4.40
N LEU A 220 -13.05 -3.60 -5.58
CA LEU A 220 -13.92 -2.52 -6.05
C LEU A 220 -15.15 -2.35 -5.15
N GLU A 221 -15.72 -3.46 -4.67
CA GLU A 221 -16.84 -3.42 -3.73
C GLU A 221 -16.44 -2.83 -2.38
N MET A 222 -15.32 -3.27 -1.80
CA MET A 222 -14.80 -2.71 -0.55
C MET A 222 -14.46 -1.22 -0.70
N THR A 223 -13.83 -0.83 -1.81
CA THR A 223 -13.52 0.57 -2.12
C THR A 223 -14.78 1.43 -2.17
N ARG A 224 -15.84 0.94 -2.83
CA ARG A 224 -17.14 1.63 -2.89
C ARG A 224 -17.78 1.76 -1.50
N ALA A 225 -17.77 0.67 -0.72
CA ALA A 225 -18.39 0.65 0.60
C ALA A 225 -17.67 1.61 1.57
N VAL A 226 -16.34 1.52 1.65
CA VAL A 226 -15.52 2.38 2.50
C VAL A 226 -15.52 3.83 2.01
N GLY A 227 -15.38 4.07 0.71
CA GLY A 227 -15.41 5.42 0.13
C GLY A 227 -16.73 6.15 0.42
N GLY A 228 -17.87 5.44 0.36
CA GLY A 228 -19.20 5.99 0.69
C GLY A 228 -19.38 6.47 2.13
N ILE A 229 -18.41 6.21 3.03
CA ILE A 229 -18.41 6.71 4.40
C ILE A 229 -18.03 8.20 4.43
N GLY A 230 -17.22 8.67 3.48
CA GLY A 230 -16.80 10.07 3.36
C GLY A 230 -15.61 10.46 4.25
N LYS A 231 -14.84 9.48 4.74
CA LYS A 231 -13.60 9.70 5.49
C LYS A 231 -12.37 9.59 4.59
N PRO A 232 -11.21 10.12 5.03
CA PRO A 232 -9.95 9.80 4.40
C PRO A 232 -9.68 8.30 4.38
N VAL A 233 -9.21 7.81 3.23
CA VAL A 233 -8.87 6.40 3.01
C VAL A 233 -7.46 6.34 2.45
N HIS A 234 -6.65 5.45 3.01
CA HIS A 234 -5.34 5.11 2.47
C HIS A 234 -5.44 3.80 1.67
N PHE A 235 -4.56 3.61 0.69
CA PHE A 235 -4.50 2.38 -0.08
C PHE A 235 -3.05 1.95 -0.22
N HIS A 236 -2.78 0.70 0.13
CA HIS A 236 -1.57 0.03 -0.32
C HIS A 236 -1.86 -0.64 -1.65
N LEU A 237 -1.11 -0.22 -2.67
CA LEU A 237 -1.22 -0.65 -4.05
C LEU A 237 -0.03 -1.53 -4.38
N HIS A 238 -0.35 -2.78 -4.64
CA HIS A 238 0.54 -3.76 -5.22
C HIS A 238 -0.32 -4.78 -5.97
N ASP A 239 0.36 -5.60 -6.74
CA ASP A 239 -0.23 -6.76 -7.38
C ASP A 239 0.37 -8.01 -6.76
N GLY A 240 -0.27 -9.13 -6.99
CA GLY A 240 0.23 -10.37 -6.46
C GLY A 240 -0.31 -11.56 -7.19
N HIS A 241 0.03 -12.72 -6.66
CA HIS A 241 -0.64 -13.95 -7.02
C HIS A 241 -0.45 -14.96 -5.89
N PRO A 242 -1.52 -15.58 -5.37
CA PRO A 242 -1.48 -16.38 -4.15
C PRO A 242 -0.63 -17.65 -4.21
N ILE A 243 -0.04 -17.97 -5.37
CA ILE A 243 0.84 -19.13 -5.57
C ILE A 243 2.32 -18.72 -5.60
N ILE A 244 2.64 -17.42 -5.60
CA ILE A 244 4.03 -16.98 -5.55
C ILE A 244 4.55 -17.22 -4.11
N PRO A 245 5.70 -17.91 -3.93
CA PRO A 245 6.27 -18.09 -2.60
C PRO A 245 6.70 -16.77 -1.95
N GLY A 246 6.60 -16.69 -0.62
CA GLY A 246 7.05 -15.52 0.15
C GLY A 246 5.97 -14.44 0.29
N LEU A 247 6.31 -13.18 -0.02
CA LEU A 247 5.37 -12.05 0.02
C LEU A 247 4.54 -12.02 -1.28
N SER A 248 3.66 -13.02 -1.41
CA SER A 248 2.86 -13.31 -2.60
C SER A 248 2.02 -12.15 -3.15
N ASP A 249 1.79 -11.13 -2.33
CA ASP A 249 0.98 -9.93 -2.57
C ASP A 249 1.79 -8.69 -2.94
N HIS A 250 3.12 -8.64 -2.76
CA HIS A 250 3.84 -7.36 -2.86
C HIS A 250 4.67 -7.21 -4.15
N PHE A 251 4.09 -7.56 -5.30
CA PHE A 251 4.67 -7.40 -6.63
C PHE A 251 4.17 -6.12 -7.32
N GLY A 252 4.85 -5.69 -8.38
CA GLY A 252 4.33 -4.66 -9.28
C GLY A 252 3.28 -5.22 -10.25
N PHE A 253 2.43 -4.34 -10.77
CA PHE A 253 1.35 -4.66 -11.71
C PHE A 253 1.83 -5.16 -13.08
N LEU A 254 3.14 -5.07 -13.35
CA LEU A 254 3.77 -5.55 -14.58
C LEU A 254 4.29 -6.98 -14.47
N THR A 255 4.35 -7.56 -13.28
CA THR A 255 4.98 -8.87 -13.06
C THR A 255 3.98 -10.00 -13.21
N ARG A 256 4.22 -10.89 -14.18
CA ARG A 256 3.48 -12.15 -14.34
C ARG A 256 4.13 -13.30 -13.60
N VAL A 257 3.34 -14.32 -13.25
CA VAL A 257 3.85 -15.53 -12.60
C VAL A 257 4.39 -16.50 -13.63
N ALA A 258 5.70 -16.68 -13.68
CA ALA A 258 6.31 -17.67 -14.57
C ALA A 258 5.93 -19.10 -14.14
N ILE A 259 5.59 -19.95 -15.11
CA ILE A 259 5.25 -21.37 -14.89
C ILE A 259 6.05 -22.29 -15.84
N PRO A 260 6.34 -23.54 -15.43
CA PRO A 260 7.15 -24.45 -16.23
C PRO A 260 6.37 -25.16 -17.35
N PHE A 261 5.06 -24.95 -17.47
CA PHE A 261 4.19 -25.54 -18.50
C PHE A 261 3.53 -24.46 -19.37
N ASP A 262 2.91 -24.87 -20.47
CA ASP A 262 2.12 -23.98 -21.32
C ASP A 262 0.70 -23.84 -20.76
N TYR A 263 0.24 -22.61 -20.58
CA TYR A 263 -1.12 -22.26 -20.25
C TYR A 263 -1.58 -21.15 -21.18
N GLU A 264 -2.62 -21.43 -21.99
CA GLU A 264 -3.15 -20.50 -22.99
C GLU A 264 -2.06 -19.93 -23.94
N GLY A 265 -1.12 -20.77 -24.37
CA GLY A 265 -0.05 -20.39 -25.29
C GLY A 265 1.08 -19.56 -24.64
N ARG A 266 1.15 -19.51 -23.31
CA ARG A 266 2.14 -18.75 -22.54
C ARG A 266 2.78 -19.61 -21.45
N ARG A 267 4.01 -19.27 -21.07
CA ARG A 267 4.70 -19.84 -19.88
C ARG A 267 4.57 -18.94 -18.66
N SER A 268 3.40 -18.34 -18.50
CA SER A 268 3.08 -17.48 -17.38
C SER A 268 1.58 -17.48 -17.11
N LEU A 269 1.19 -17.37 -15.85
CA LEU A 269 -0.19 -17.07 -15.46
C LEU A 269 -0.42 -15.54 -15.47
N ASP A 270 -1.69 -15.14 -15.59
CA ASP A 270 -2.06 -13.73 -15.49
C ASP A 270 -1.92 -13.20 -14.07
N GLN A 271 -1.70 -11.90 -13.97
CA GLN A 271 -1.65 -11.18 -12.69
C GLN A 271 -3.01 -11.17 -12.00
N MET A 272 -3.04 -10.89 -10.69
CA MET A 272 -4.30 -10.72 -9.97
C MET A 272 -5.06 -9.47 -10.42
N TYR A 273 -4.34 -8.37 -10.69
CA TYR A 273 -4.95 -7.13 -11.18
C TYR A 273 -4.40 -6.70 -12.54
N GLY A 274 -3.08 -6.69 -12.69
CA GLY A 274 -2.37 -6.11 -13.82
C GLY A 274 -2.67 -4.62 -14.03
N PRO A 275 -2.20 -4.03 -15.14
CA PRO A 275 -2.42 -2.61 -15.42
C PRO A 275 -3.91 -2.24 -15.58
N ALA A 276 -4.72 -3.15 -16.14
CA ALA A 276 -6.16 -2.91 -16.33
C ALA A 276 -6.92 -2.95 -14.99
N GLY A 277 -6.55 -3.85 -14.07
CA GLY A 277 -7.11 -3.87 -12.72
C GLY A 277 -6.73 -2.62 -11.94
N LEU A 278 -5.46 -2.18 -12.01
CA LEU A 278 -5.00 -0.93 -11.40
C LEU A 278 -5.82 0.27 -11.87
N ASP A 279 -6.04 0.43 -13.18
CA ASP A 279 -6.87 1.53 -13.71
C ASP A 279 -8.28 1.50 -13.13
N ARG A 280 -8.92 0.32 -13.05
CA ARG A 280 -10.25 0.17 -12.46
C ARG A 280 -10.28 0.47 -10.96
N ILE A 281 -9.25 0.08 -10.22
CA ILE A 281 -9.12 0.40 -8.79
C ILE A 281 -8.98 1.91 -8.60
N VAL A 282 -8.06 2.55 -9.33
CA VAL A 282 -7.87 4.01 -9.30
C VAL A 282 -9.16 4.74 -9.66
N SER A 283 -9.91 4.24 -10.64
CA SER A 283 -11.24 4.76 -10.99
C SER A 283 -12.20 4.75 -9.80
N ALA A 284 -12.28 3.61 -9.11
CA ALA A 284 -13.15 3.46 -7.96
C ALA A 284 -12.72 4.37 -6.80
N VAL A 285 -11.41 4.52 -6.56
CA VAL A 285 -10.90 5.46 -5.56
C VAL A 285 -11.33 6.89 -5.88
N LEU A 286 -11.11 7.35 -7.12
CA LEU A 286 -11.50 8.71 -7.53
C LEU A 286 -13.02 8.92 -7.48
N GLN A 287 -13.79 7.91 -7.84
CA GLN A 287 -15.25 7.98 -7.87
C GLN A 287 -15.88 7.98 -6.46
N HIS A 288 -15.32 7.19 -5.53
CA HIS A 288 -16.00 6.90 -4.26
C HIS A 288 -15.37 7.55 -3.04
N CYS A 289 -14.05 7.78 -3.02
CA CYS A 289 -13.39 8.33 -1.83
C CYS A 289 -13.49 9.86 -1.76
N GLY A 290 -13.85 10.54 -2.84
CA GLY A 290 -13.91 12.00 -2.88
C GLY A 290 -12.55 12.66 -3.11
N ALA A 291 -12.58 13.89 -3.64
CA ALA A 291 -11.38 14.66 -3.98
C ALA A 291 -10.49 14.91 -2.76
N GLY A 292 -9.21 14.55 -2.85
CA GLY A 292 -8.22 14.83 -1.79
C GLY A 292 -8.36 14.02 -0.50
N GLN A 293 -9.34 13.12 -0.41
CA GLN A 293 -9.51 12.23 0.76
C GLN A 293 -8.83 10.87 0.57
N GLY A 294 -8.44 10.53 -0.66
CA GLY A 294 -7.65 9.34 -0.96
C GLY A 294 -6.14 9.59 -0.88
N SER A 295 -5.40 8.60 -0.40
CA SER A 295 -3.95 8.53 -0.55
C SER A 295 -3.54 7.11 -0.95
N LEU A 296 -2.50 7.00 -1.78
CA LEU A 296 -2.08 5.76 -2.42
C LEU A 296 -0.59 5.54 -2.14
N THR A 297 -0.20 4.32 -1.80
CA THR A 297 1.20 3.92 -1.69
C THR A 297 1.47 2.74 -2.60
N LEU A 298 2.48 2.84 -3.46
CA LEU A 298 3.02 1.69 -4.18
C LEU A 298 3.90 0.87 -3.22
N GLU A 299 3.33 -0.16 -2.62
CA GLU A 299 3.98 -1.01 -1.62
C GLU A 299 4.54 -2.29 -2.27
N ILE A 300 5.51 -2.09 -3.17
CA ILE A 300 6.14 -3.19 -3.90
C ILE A 300 7.39 -3.61 -3.15
N HIS A 301 7.39 -4.82 -2.58
CA HIS A 301 8.57 -5.39 -1.94
C HIS A 301 9.37 -6.23 -2.94
N GLN A 302 8.73 -7.11 -3.70
CA GLN A 302 9.44 -8.16 -4.43
C GLN A 302 9.80 -7.73 -5.86
N ALA A 303 11.05 -7.30 -6.02
CA ALA A 303 11.70 -7.16 -7.32
C ALA A 303 13.11 -7.76 -7.24
N GLU A 304 13.38 -8.76 -8.09
CA GLU A 304 14.70 -9.36 -8.21
C GLU A 304 15.33 -8.98 -9.54
N GLY A 305 16.53 -8.42 -9.48
CA GLY A 305 17.26 -7.97 -10.65
C GLY A 305 18.43 -7.08 -10.26
N ARG A 306 19.14 -6.58 -11.28
CA ARG A 306 20.25 -5.64 -11.14
C ARG A 306 20.12 -4.60 -12.24
N LEU A 307 20.29 -3.33 -11.87
CA LEU A 307 20.30 -2.22 -12.80
C LEU A 307 21.56 -1.38 -12.54
N PRO A 308 22.41 -1.13 -13.55
CA PRO A 308 23.57 -0.26 -13.41
C PRO A 308 23.20 1.10 -12.80
N LEU A 309 24.09 1.66 -11.98
CA LEU A 309 23.82 2.87 -11.20
C LEU A 309 23.83 4.16 -12.04
N ASP A 310 24.43 4.12 -13.23
CA ASP A 310 24.64 5.26 -14.11
C ASP A 310 25.17 6.49 -13.35
N GLY A 311 24.48 7.64 -13.44
CA GLY A 311 24.86 8.88 -12.77
C GLY A 311 24.94 8.80 -11.23
N ALA A 312 24.36 7.78 -10.61
CA ALA A 312 24.36 7.60 -9.17
C ALA A 312 25.59 6.84 -8.63
N VAL A 313 26.49 6.35 -9.50
CA VAL A 313 27.67 5.57 -9.09
C VAL A 313 28.55 6.29 -8.06
N ARG A 314 28.59 7.64 -8.12
CA ARG A 314 29.37 8.46 -7.20
C ARG A 314 28.92 8.35 -5.74
N LEU A 315 27.67 7.95 -5.48
CA LEU A 315 27.17 7.72 -4.12
C LEU A 315 27.86 6.53 -3.44
N PHE A 316 28.50 5.66 -4.21
CA PHE A 316 29.07 4.39 -3.78
C PHE A 316 30.58 4.30 -4.05
N SER A 317 31.28 5.43 -4.16
CA SER A 317 32.72 5.45 -4.45
C SER A 317 33.58 4.73 -3.40
N HIS A 318 33.05 4.52 -2.19
CA HIS A 318 33.68 3.79 -1.11
C HIS A 318 33.39 2.28 -1.12
N TRP A 319 32.51 1.80 -2.00
CA TRP A 319 32.17 0.38 -2.12
C TRP A 319 33.07 -0.30 -3.17
N HIS A 320 33.52 -1.52 -2.86
CA HIS A 320 34.27 -2.36 -3.79
C HIS A 320 33.35 -3.23 -4.66
N ASP A 321 32.22 -3.67 -4.09
CA ASP A 321 31.18 -4.44 -4.79
C ASP A 321 29.88 -3.62 -4.82
N LEU A 322 29.39 -3.34 -6.02
CA LEU A 322 28.19 -2.53 -6.26
C LEU A 322 26.91 -3.38 -6.40
N THR A 323 27.01 -4.71 -6.26
CA THR A 323 25.89 -5.64 -6.48
C THR A 323 24.63 -5.24 -5.70
N ASN A 324 24.76 -4.90 -4.41
CA ASN A 324 23.61 -4.50 -3.60
C ASN A 324 23.05 -3.12 -3.98
N ALA A 325 23.91 -2.20 -4.42
CA ALA A 325 23.47 -0.90 -4.93
C ALA A 325 22.69 -1.06 -6.25
N GLU A 326 23.15 -1.93 -7.16
CA GLU A 326 22.46 -2.21 -8.42
C GLU A 326 21.14 -2.96 -8.21
N ARG A 327 21.06 -3.86 -7.23
CA ARG A 327 19.79 -4.50 -6.84
C ARG A 327 18.80 -3.48 -6.28
N MET A 328 19.29 -2.53 -5.46
CA MET A 328 18.46 -1.46 -4.90
C MET A 328 17.96 -0.54 -6.03
N ASN A 329 18.84 -0.18 -6.96
CA ASN A 329 18.51 0.64 -8.11
C ASN A 329 17.47 -0.04 -9.02
N TYR A 330 17.57 -1.35 -9.23
CA TYR A 330 16.56 -2.13 -9.95
C TYR A 330 15.20 -2.12 -9.25
N TRP A 331 15.17 -2.34 -7.93
CA TRP A 331 13.91 -2.27 -7.19
C TRP A 331 13.28 -0.87 -7.26
N LEU A 332 14.09 0.20 -7.13
CA LEU A 332 13.62 1.57 -7.29
C LEU A 332 13.11 1.86 -8.72
N SER A 333 13.70 1.25 -9.75
CA SER A 333 13.20 1.40 -11.12
C SER A 333 11.84 0.71 -11.30
N VAL A 334 11.63 -0.46 -10.69
CA VAL A 334 10.31 -1.12 -10.68
C VAL A 334 9.26 -0.25 -9.99
N LEU A 335 9.58 0.38 -8.85
CA LEU A 335 8.69 1.36 -8.21
C LEU A 335 8.37 2.53 -9.15
N ALA A 336 9.38 3.09 -9.83
CA ALA A 336 9.20 4.20 -10.77
C ALA A 336 8.32 3.81 -11.98
N GLU A 337 8.50 2.62 -12.55
CA GLU A 337 7.68 2.09 -13.65
C GLU A 337 6.20 1.95 -13.25
N ASN A 338 5.94 1.41 -12.05
CA ASN A 338 4.58 1.31 -11.52
C ASN A 338 3.98 2.69 -11.21
N ASN A 339 4.81 3.66 -10.79
CA ASN A 339 4.37 5.05 -10.63
C ASN A 339 3.97 5.69 -11.96
N VAL A 340 4.65 5.39 -13.06
CA VAL A 340 4.23 5.86 -14.40
C VAL A 340 2.85 5.31 -14.76
N LEU A 341 2.59 4.03 -14.49
CA LEU A 341 1.26 3.43 -14.70
C LEU A 341 0.18 4.09 -13.85
N LEU A 342 0.43 4.21 -12.55
CA LEU A 342 -0.50 4.84 -11.61
C LEU A 342 -0.77 6.31 -11.97
N SER A 343 0.28 7.06 -12.26
CA SER A 343 0.17 8.46 -12.68
C SER A 343 -0.65 8.58 -13.96
N SER A 344 -0.45 7.68 -14.94
CA SER A 344 -1.24 7.67 -16.17
C SER A 344 -2.73 7.45 -15.89
N ALA A 345 -3.07 6.47 -15.03
CA ALA A 345 -4.45 6.21 -14.62
C ALA A 345 -5.11 7.40 -13.89
N LEU A 346 -4.35 8.13 -13.08
CA LEU A 346 -4.81 9.34 -12.39
C LEU A 346 -5.02 10.53 -13.35
N HIS A 347 -4.10 10.74 -14.30
CA HIS A 347 -4.15 11.91 -15.21
C HIS A 347 -5.19 11.77 -16.32
N GLN A 348 -5.40 10.57 -16.87
CA GLN A 348 -6.44 10.33 -17.88
C GLN A 348 -7.83 10.78 -17.40
N ARG A 349 -8.05 10.82 -16.09
CA ARG A 349 -9.34 11.11 -15.46
C ARG A 349 -9.42 12.49 -14.80
N SER A 350 -8.31 13.23 -14.82
CA SER A 350 -8.29 14.64 -14.39
C SER A 350 -8.60 15.62 -15.52
N GLY A 351 -8.62 15.12 -16.77
CA GLY A 351 -8.89 15.90 -17.99
C GLY A 351 -10.30 15.70 -18.58
N ASP A 352 -11.07 14.76 -18.02
CA ASP A 352 -12.51 14.56 -18.27
C ASP A 352 -13.33 15.28 -17.18
#